data_AF-A0A3M6Y0Y7-F1
#
_entry.id   AF-A0A3M6Y0Y7-F1
#
_cell.length_a   1.000
_cell.length_b   1.000
_cell.length_c   1.000
_cell.angle_alpha   90.00
_cell.angle_beta   90.00
_cell.angle_gamma   90.00
#
_symmetry.space_group_name_H-M   'P 1'
#
loop_
_entity.id
_entity.type
_entity.pdbx_description
1 polymer ?
#
loop_
_entity_poly.entity_id
_entity_poly.type
_entity_poly.pdbx_seq_one_letter_code
_entity_poly.pdbx_strand_id
1 'polypeptide(L)'
;AITLEARIRHARDSLFDEELYQELVREGRANASLGVTLKGDSVCFAPLQEDATRTEVSFELVSLDGTSARDLGVLPQDNAAQAVAVAARLLLTQAHRERLKKRSEVPPPMTDKKEERRILPILRPIMSFALHRFAVHQVNSHLARVAQLTRAAQVQCDFENAVIKVPTVEDLSGAEDLVTKLLQPWTSETKFEAASLGIRIQLETTLVTGFCTRFTLNTPYSKTTQFAVDNELWNAIDAAVSSALAASLAVKAGEGWRCNQREAFLENEAAGGKAWVSVDGGAGILTLSGQEQDKCVEWRLKGESAQKSLWEVFGEVIC
;
A
#
# COMPACT_ATOMS: atom_id res chain seq x y z
N ALA A 1 29.51 -40.32 5.49
CA ALA A 1 28.60 -40.66 6.60
C ALA A 1 28.21 -39.38 7.32
N ILE A 2 26.92 -39.08 7.45
CA ILE A 2 26.42 -37.91 8.18
C ILE A 2 26.71 -38.15 9.67
N THR A 3 27.35 -37.19 10.35
CA THR A 3 27.65 -37.31 11.78
C THR A 3 26.36 -37.35 12.61
N LEU A 4 26.40 -37.95 13.81
CA LEU A 4 25.24 -37.99 14.71
C LEU A 4 24.68 -36.59 14.99
N GLU A 5 25.56 -35.61 15.19
CA GLU A 5 25.21 -34.20 15.39
C GLU A 5 24.42 -33.61 14.22
N ALA A 6 24.84 -33.90 12.98
CA ALA A 6 24.13 -33.45 11.80
C ALA A 6 22.75 -34.10 11.69
N ARG A 7 22.61 -35.39 12.02
CA ARG A 7 21.30 -36.08 12.08
C ARG A 7 20.36 -35.44 13.11
N ILE A 8 20.88 -35.12 14.30
CA ILE A 8 20.09 -34.46 15.35
C ILE A 8 19.64 -33.07 14.90
N ARG A 9 20.54 -32.29 14.28
CA ARG A 9 20.20 -30.96 13.74
C ARG A 9 19.11 -31.04 12.68
N HIS A 10 19.25 -31.95 11.72
CA HIS A 10 18.23 -32.17 10.68
C HIS A 10 16.88 -32.59 11.27
N ALA A 11 16.86 -33.52 12.24
CA ALA A 11 15.62 -33.95 12.87
C ALA A 11 14.92 -32.80 13.61
N ARG A 12 15.69 -31.95 14.31
CA ARG A 12 15.16 -30.77 15.00
C ARG A 12 14.59 -29.74 14.02
N ASP A 13 15.34 -29.42 12.97
CA ASP A 13 14.92 -28.40 12.00
C ASP A 13 13.69 -28.89 11.20
N SER A 14 13.61 -30.18 10.88
CA SER A 14 12.43 -30.80 10.24
C SER A 14 11.18 -30.72 11.13
N LEU A 15 11.32 -31.02 12.43
CA LEU A 15 10.22 -30.93 13.38
C LEU A 15 9.73 -29.48 13.53
N PHE A 16 10.66 -28.52 13.54
CA PHE A 16 10.34 -27.10 13.62
C PHE A 16 9.57 -26.62 12.39
N ASP A 17 10.00 -27.00 11.18
CA ASP A 17 9.32 -26.62 9.94
C ASP A 17 7.94 -27.29 9.81
N GLU A 18 7.77 -28.53 10.28
CA GLU A 18 6.44 -29.18 10.40
C GLU A 18 5.54 -28.41 11.36
N GLU A 19 6.03 -28.04 12.55
CA GLU A 19 5.25 -27.25 13.50
C GLU A 19 4.83 -25.89 12.91
N LEU A 20 5.77 -25.22 12.22
CA LEU A 20 5.50 -23.97 11.53
C LEU A 20 4.38 -24.12 10.52
N TYR A 21 4.46 -25.16 9.68
CA TYR A 21 3.43 -25.44 8.69
C TYR A 21 2.05 -25.69 9.33
N GLN A 22 1.99 -26.50 10.39
CA GLN A 22 0.72 -26.79 11.08
C GLN A 22 0.11 -25.54 11.73
N GLU A 23 0.91 -24.65 12.31
CA GLU A 23 0.43 -23.38 12.86
C GLU A 23 0.00 -22.40 11.74
N LEU A 24 0.71 -22.36 10.60
CA LEU A 24 0.29 -21.60 9.41
C LEU A 24 -1.05 -22.10 8.85
N VAL A 25 -1.26 -23.42 8.77
CA VAL A 25 -2.55 -24.01 8.34
C VAL A 25 -3.67 -23.60 9.30
N ARG A 26 -3.44 -23.66 10.61
CA ARG A 26 -4.43 -23.26 11.62
C ARG A 26 -4.80 -21.79 11.51
N GLU A 27 -3.81 -20.91 11.41
CA GLU A 27 -4.03 -19.49 11.25
C GLU A 27 -4.67 -19.16 9.90
N GLY A 28 -4.23 -19.84 8.84
CA GLY A 28 -4.79 -19.68 7.50
C GLY A 28 -6.28 -20.00 7.44
N ARG A 29 -6.72 -21.06 8.14
CA ARG A 29 -8.17 -21.37 8.27
C ARG A 29 -8.94 -20.25 8.97
N ALA A 30 -8.36 -19.65 10.01
CA ALA A 30 -9.00 -18.52 10.72
C ALA A 30 -9.02 -17.24 9.87
N ASN A 31 -8.08 -17.08 8.94
CA ASN A 31 -7.96 -15.93 8.05
C ASN A 31 -8.50 -16.19 6.63
N ALA A 32 -9.34 -17.22 6.43
CA ALA A 32 -9.89 -17.54 5.11
C ALA A 32 -10.72 -16.37 4.51
N SER A 33 -11.42 -15.61 5.35
CA SER A 33 -12.14 -14.39 4.95
C SER A 33 -11.24 -13.26 4.46
N LEU A 34 -9.94 -13.32 4.78
CA LEU A 34 -8.93 -12.36 4.35
C LEU A 34 -8.22 -12.81 3.06
N GLY A 35 -8.76 -13.79 2.34
CA GLY A 35 -8.22 -14.28 1.09
C GLY A 35 -7.09 -15.32 1.24
N VAL A 36 -6.90 -15.88 2.43
CA VAL A 36 -6.01 -17.04 2.62
C VAL A 36 -6.71 -18.30 2.11
N THR A 37 -6.01 -19.08 1.29
CA THR A 37 -6.51 -20.33 0.72
C THR A 37 -5.57 -21.48 1.04
N LEU A 38 -6.15 -22.67 1.21
CA LEU A 38 -5.40 -23.91 1.33
C LEU A 38 -5.51 -24.65 -0.01
N LYS A 39 -4.41 -24.75 -0.76
CA LYS A 39 -4.34 -25.41 -2.07
C LYS A 39 -3.50 -26.68 -1.93
N GLY A 40 -4.14 -27.83 -1.77
CA GLY A 40 -3.43 -29.08 -1.47
C GLY A 40 -2.64 -28.94 -0.16
N ASP A 41 -1.33 -29.16 -0.24
CA ASP A 41 -0.40 -29.03 0.88
C ASP A 41 0.21 -27.62 1.01
N SER A 42 -0.36 -26.61 0.35
CA SER A 42 0.12 -25.23 0.41
C SER A 42 -0.86 -24.27 1.11
N VAL A 43 -0.31 -23.36 1.93
CA VAL A 43 -1.01 -22.19 2.47
C VAL A 43 -0.69 -20.99 1.60
N CYS A 44 -1.68 -20.45 0.89
CA CYS A 44 -1.49 -19.38 -0.09
C CYS A 44 -2.26 -18.13 0.29
N PHE A 45 -1.65 -16.97 0.07
CA PHE A 45 -2.35 -15.69 0.08
C PHE A 45 -1.78 -14.77 -0.99
N ALA A 46 -2.59 -13.82 -1.42
CA ALA A 46 -2.15 -12.75 -2.30
C ALA A 46 -2.85 -11.46 -1.87
N PRO A 47 -2.17 -10.30 -1.95
CA PRO A 47 -2.85 -9.01 -1.90
C PRO A 47 -4.02 -9.01 -2.89
N LEU A 48 -5.17 -8.51 -2.46
CA LEU A 48 -6.38 -8.43 -3.29
C LEU A 48 -6.13 -7.40 -4.39
N GLN A 49 -5.81 -7.87 -5.61
CA GLN A 49 -5.84 -7.07 -6.83
C GLN A 49 -6.38 -7.92 -7.99
N GLU A 50 -7.09 -7.28 -8.91
CA GLU A 50 -7.66 -7.87 -10.12
C GLU A 50 -6.67 -7.97 -11.30
N ASP A 51 -5.46 -7.40 -11.20
CA ASP A 51 -4.52 -7.31 -12.33
C ASP A 51 -3.43 -8.41 -12.39
N ALA A 52 -2.94 -8.65 -13.60
CA ALA A 52 -2.12 -9.78 -14.04
C ALA A 52 -0.73 -9.95 -13.39
N THR A 53 -0.27 -9.01 -12.56
CA THR A 53 1.03 -9.09 -11.84
C THR A 53 0.84 -9.50 -10.38
N ARG A 54 -0.03 -10.48 -10.13
CA ARG A 54 -0.37 -10.95 -8.79
C ARG A 54 0.80 -11.71 -8.17
N THR A 55 1.51 -11.07 -7.24
CA THR A 55 2.47 -11.77 -6.38
C THR A 55 1.70 -12.61 -5.37
N GLU A 56 1.60 -13.91 -5.63
CA GLU A 56 1.07 -14.91 -4.68
C GLU A 56 2.21 -15.41 -3.79
N VAL A 57 1.97 -15.45 -2.49
CA VAL A 57 2.85 -16.07 -1.51
C VAL A 57 2.26 -17.43 -1.16
N SER A 58 3.07 -18.49 -1.31
CA SER A 58 2.69 -19.85 -0.97
C SER A 58 3.72 -20.46 -0.01
N PHE A 59 3.22 -21.11 1.04
CA PHE A 59 4.01 -21.91 1.95
C PHE A 59 3.68 -23.38 1.70
N GLU A 60 4.67 -24.16 1.29
CA GLU A 60 4.54 -25.60 1.05
C GLU A 60 5.55 -26.34 1.93
N LEU A 61 5.10 -27.40 2.58
CA LEU A 61 5.97 -28.31 3.30
C LEU A 61 6.39 -29.44 2.36
N VAL A 62 7.68 -29.54 2.09
CA VAL A 62 8.21 -30.48 1.10
C VAL A 62 9.08 -31.54 1.77
N SER A 63 8.91 -32.80 1.35
CA SER A 63 9.75 -33.91 1.82
C SER A 63 11.16 -33.81 1.24
N LEU A 64 12.18 -34.00 2.10
CA LEU A 64 13.59 -34.00 1.71
C LEU A 64 13.91 -35.03 0.62
N ASP A 65 13.24 -36.18 0.65
CA ASP A 65 13.43 -37.28 -0.30
C ASP A 65 12.72 -37.04 -1.65
N GLY A 66 11.73 -36.14 -1.67
CA GLY A 66 10.92 -35.81 -2.84
C GLY A 66 11.45 -34.62 -3.66
N THR A 67 12.38 -33.86 -3.10
CA THR A 67 13.03 -32.75 -3.79
C THR A 67 14.14 -33.25 -4.71
N SER A 68 13.81 -33.55 -5.97
CA SER A 68 14.63 -32.95 -7.02
C SER A 68 14.47 -31.45 -6.80
N ALA A 69 15.41 -30.82 -6.08
CA ALA A 69 15.49 -29.36 -6.08
C ALA A 69 15.35 -28.97 -7.54
N ARG A 70 14.22 -28.35 -7.91
CA ARG A 70 14.09 -27.88 -9.28
C ARG A 70 15.18 -26.83 -9.36
N ASP A 71 16.29 -27.17 -10.02
CA ASP A 71 17.41 -26.27 -10.31
C ASP A 71 16.88 -25.18 -11.26
N LEU A 72 16.02 -24.31 -10.75
CA LEU A 72 15.39 -23.22 -11.48
C LEU A 72 16.33 -22.01 -11.57
N GLY A 73 17.57 -22.15 -11.11
CA GLY A 73 18.50 -21.05 -10.93
C GLY A 73 17.99 -20.04 -9.89
N VAL A 74 18.66 -18.89 -9.80
CA VAL A 74 18.22 -17.79 -8.96
C VAL A 74 17.05 -17.10 -9.65
N LEU A 75 15.87 -17.16 -9.07
CA LEU A 75 14.68 -16.47 -9.57
C LEU A 75 14.60 -15.04 -9.00
N PRO A 76 13.92 -14.10 -9.70
CA PRO A 76 13.87 -12.69 -9.29
C PRO A 76 13.31 -12.43 -7.89
N GLN A 77 12.50 -13.36 -7.35
CA GLN A 77 11.80 -13.20 -6.06
C GLN A 77 12.37 -14.09 -4.95
N ASP A 78 13.48 -14.80 -5.17
CA ASP A 78 14.06 -15.72 -4.18
C ASP A 78 14.41 -15.01 -2.87
N ASN A 79 14.97 -13.80 -2.96
CA ASN A 79 15.28 -12.99 -1.78
C ASN A 79 14.03 -12.64 -0.97
N ALA A 80 12.91 -12.35 -1.64
CA ALA A 80 11.64 -12.05 -0.98
C ALA A 80 11.03 -13.31 -0.34
N ALA A 81 11.04 -14.43 -1.05
CA ALA A 81 10.59 -15.72 -0.53
C ALA A 81 11.41 -16.15 0.69
N GLN A 82 12.74 -16.01 0.63
CA GLN A 82 13.63 -16.29 1.75
C GLN A 82 13.36 -15.35 2.94
N ALA A 83 13.15 -14.06 2.70
CA ALA A 83 12.81 -13.12 3.76
C ALA A 83 11.48 -13.47 4.44
N VAL A 84 10.47 -13.87 3.67
CA VAL A 84 9.17 -14.33 4.18
C VAL A 84 9.31 -15.61 5.01
N ALA A 85 10.08 -16.59 4.53
CA ALA A 85 10.35 -17.82 5.27
C ALA A 85 11.10 -17.55 6.59
N VAL A 86 12.11 -16.69 6.57
CA VAL A 86 12.85 -16.29 7.78
C VAL A 86 11.92 -15.55 8.76
N ALA A 87 11.08 -14.63 8.27
CA ALA A 87 10.11 -13.92 9.11
C ALA A 87 9.14 -14.89 9.80
N ALA A 88 8.63 -15.90 9.08
CA ALA A 88 7.73 -16.91 9.64
C ALA A 88 8.41 -17.72 10.76
N ARG A 89 9.67 -18.15 10.55
CA ARG A 89 10.46 -18.85 11.57
C ARG A 89 10.75 -17.98 12.79
N LEU A 90 11.04 -16.69 12.59
CA LEU A 90 11.25 -15.72 13.69
C LEU A 90 9.97 -15.51 14.51
N LEU A 91 8.82 -15.37 13.85
CA LEU A 91 7.53 -15.20 14.51
C LEU A 91 7.14 -16.43 15.33
N LEU A 92 7.37 -17.64 14.81
CA LEU A 92 7.15 -18.89 15.57
C LEU A 92 8.09 -18.97 16.79
N THR A 93 9.37 -18.64 16.60
CA THR A 93 10.35 -18.64 17.69
C THR A 93 9.93 -17.67 18.80
N GLN A 94 9.49 -16.47 18.44
CA GLN A 94 8.99 -15.48 19.41
C GLN A 94 7.75 -16.00 20.14
N ALA A 95 6.78 -16.57 19.42
CA ALA A 95 5.59 -17.14 20.02
C ALA A 95 5.92 -18.26 21.03
N HIS A 96 6.93 -19.09 20.75
CA HIS A 96 7.42 -20.09 21.69
C HIS A 96 8.04 -19.49 22.94
N ARG A 97 8.84 -18.41 22.80
CA ARG A 97 9.39 -17.66 23.95
C ARG A 97 8.29 -17.07 24.82
N GLU A 98 7.28 -16.45 24.20
CA GLU A 98 6.14 -15.88 24.93
C GLU A 98 5.33 -16.94 25.67
N ARG A 99 5.10 -18.11 25.05
CA ARG A 99 4.44 -19.25 25.70
C ARG A 99 5.26 -19.76 26.89
N LEU A 100 6.59 -19.87 26.75
CA LEU A 100 7.46 -20.28 27.84
C LEU A 100 7.41 -19.27 29.00
N LYS A 101 7.46 -17.97 28.70
CA LYS A 101 7.34 -16.89 29.69
C LYS A 101 6.01 -16.97 30.44
N LYS A 102 4.88 -17.10 29.72
CA LYS A 102 3.55 -17.29 30.33
C LYS A 102 3.44 -18.53 31.22
N ARG A 103 4.12 -19.62 30.85
CA ARG A 103 4.17 -20.84 31.67
C ARG A 103 5.01 -20.69 32.94
N SER A 104 6.00 -19.80 32.92
CA SER A 104 6.81 -19.48 34.10
C SER A 104 6.15 -18.49 35.05
N GLU A 105 5.11 -17.79 34.60
CA GLU A 105 4.30 -16.89 35.42
C GLU A 105 3.33 -17.70 36.29
N VAL A 106 2.92 -17.11 37.44
CA VAL A 106 1.96 -17.76 38.34
C VAL A 106 0.65 -17.99 37.59
N PRO A 107 0.14 -19.23 37.51
CA PRO A 107 -1.06 -19.51 36.74
C PRO A 107 -2.25 -18.72 37.28
N PRO A 108 -3.12 -18.19 36.40
CA PRO A 108 -4.33 -17.53 36.84
C PRO A 108 -5.21 -18.50 37.66
N PRO A 109 -6.04 -17.99 38.59
CA PRO A 109 -6.93 -18.82 39.38
C PRO A 109 -7.78 -19.70 38.46
N MET A 110 -7.98 -20.97 38.85
CA MET A 110 -8.75 -21.93 38.06
C MET A 110 -10.14 -21.36 37.77
N THR A 111 -10.38 -21.02 36.51
CA THR A 111 -11.70 -20.63 36.02
C THR A 111 -12.27 -21.81 35.23
N ASP A 112 -13.59 -22.00 35.28
CA ASP A 112 -14.28 -23.08 34.54
C ASP A 112 -14.16 -22.95 33.01
N LYS A 113 -13.58 -21.84 32.51
CA LYS A 113 -13.29 -21.65 31.09
C LYS A 113 -11.98 -22.34 30.73
N LYS A 114 -12.10 -23.47 30.02
CA LYS A 114 -10.99 -24.10 29.31
C LYS A 114 -10.32 -23.06 28.39
N GLU A 115 -9.04 -22.79 28.61
CA GLU A 115 -8.30 -21.86 27.75
C GLU A 115 -8.19 -22.48 26.35
N GLU A 116 -8.91 -21.91 25.39
CA GLU A 116 -8.77 -22.29 23.98
C GLU A 116 -7.33 -22.03 23.54
N ARG A 117 -6.72 -23.01 22.85
CA ARG A 117 -5.35 -22.87 22.35
C ARG A 117 -5.31 -21.69 21.37
N ARG A 118 -4.76 -20.56 21.83
CA ARG A 118 -4.66 -19.34 21.03
C ARG A 118 -3.85 -19.62 19.75
N ILE A 119 -4.44 -19.27 18.62
CA ILE A 119 -3.80 -19.28 17.30
C ILE A 119 -2.62 -18.30 17.34
N LEU A 120 -1.46 -18.73 16.86
CA LEU A 120 -0.28 -17.88 16.81
C LEU A 120 -0.37 -16.92 15.63
N PRO A 121 -0.07 -15.62 15.79
CA PRO A 121 -0.07 -14.66 14.70
C PRO A 121 1.26 -14.72 13.93
N ILE A 122 1.35 -15.61 12.94
CA ILE A 122 2.53 -15.81 12.09
C ILE A 122 2.25 -15.24 10.69
N LEU A 123 1.17 -15.69 10.06
CA LEU A 123 0.76 -15.32 8.73
C LEU A 123 0.27 -13.87 8.67
N ARG A 124 -0.52 -13.43 9.66
CA ARG A 124 -1.15 -12.11 9.65
C ARG A 124 -0.14 -10.94 9.65
N PRO A 125 0.96 -10.96 10.44
CA PRO A 125 2.04 -9.98 10.33
C PRO A 125 2.68 -9.92 8.95
N ILE A 126 2.94 -11.08 8.34
CA ILE A 126 3.54 -11.19 7.00
C ILE A 126 2.58 -10.62 5.95
N MET A 127 1.30 -11.01 6.01
CA MET A 127 0.25 -10.49 5.14
C MET A 127 0.12 -8.97 5.27
N SER A 128 0.17 -8.43 6.50
CA SER A 128 0.05 -6.99 6.76
C SER A 128 1.17 -6.20 6.10
N PHE A 129 2.41 -6.69 6.22
CA PHE A 129 3.56 -6.08 5.55
C PHE A 129 3.40 -6.14 4.02
N ALA A 130 2.99 -7.29 3.48
CA ALA A 130 2.78 -7.46 2.04
C ALA A 130 1.68 -6.51 1.51
N LEU A 131 0.56 -6.40 2.21
CA LEU A 131 -0.53 -5.45 1.89
C LEU A 131 -0.06 -4.01 1.96
N HIS A 132 0.66 -3.63 3.02
CA HIS A 132 1.17 -2.27 3.16
C HIS A 132 2.15 -1.90 2.05
N ARG A 133 3.09 -2.80 1.73
CA ARG A 133 4.05 -2.62 0.64
C ARG A 133 3.35 -2.41 -0.70
N PHE A 134 2.30 -3.19 -0.94
CA PHE A 134 1.50 -3.07 -2.13
C PHE A 134 0.76 -1.73 -2.20
N ALA A 135 0.09 -1.32 -1.12
CA ALA A 135 -0.59 -0.03 -1.04
C ALA A 135 0.35 1.16 -1.26
N VAL A 136 1.56 1.12 -0.67
CA VAL A 136 2.61 2.12 -0.91
C VAL A 136 2.99 2.19 -2.39
N HIS A 137 3.17 1.03 -3.04
CA HIS A 137 3.50 1.00 -4.47
C HIS A 137 2.40 1.60 -5.33
N GLN A 138 1.14 1.26 -5.06
CA GLN A 138 -0.01 1.81 -5.79
C GLN A 138 -0.11 3.32 -5.64
N VAL A 139 -0.03 3.84 -4.41
CA VAL A 139 -0.08 5.29 -4.15
C VAL A 139 1.04 6.01 -4.89
N ASN A 140 2.28 5.50 -4.81
CA ASN A 140 3.40 6.11 -5.52
C ASN A 140 3.23 6.06 -7.04
N SER A 141 2.68 4.97 -7.59
CA SER A 141 2.43 4.84 -9.04
C SER A 141 1.34 5.82 -9.51
N HIS A 142 0.24 5.94 -8.77
CA HIS A 142 -0.83 6.90 -9.06
C HIS A 142 -0.31 8.34 -9.00
N LEU A 143 0.39 8.71 -7.93
CA LEU A 143 0.98 10.05 -7.79
C LEU A 143 2.01 10.34 -8.88
N ALA A 144 2.81 9.34 -9.30
CA ALA A 144 3.74 9.52 -10.41
C ALA A 144 3.01 9.80 -11.74
N ARG A 145 1.87 9.15 -11.99
CA ARG A 145 1.03 9.42 -13.17
C ARG A 145 0.44 10.83 -13.13
N VAL A 146 -0.10 11.24 -11.98
CA VAL A 146 -0.62 12.60 -11.79
C VAL A 146 0.50 13.63 -11.95
N ALA A 147 1.69 13.39 -11.41
CA ALA A 147 2.85 14.25 -11.59
C ALA A 147 3.29 14.37 -13.07
N GLN A 148 3.21 13.27 -13.82
CA GLN A 148 3.50 13.29 -15.26
C GLN A 148 2.46 14.14 -16.02
N LEU A 149 1.18 14.04 -15.67
CA LEU A 149 0.11 14.86 -16.26
C LEU A 149 0.30 16.35 -15.97
N THR A 150 0.58 16.72 -14.73
CA THR A 150 0.80 18.12 -14.36
C THR A 150 2.04 18.69 -15.05
N ARG A 151 3.10 17.90 -15.21
CA ARG A 151 4.30 18.29 -15.99
C ARG A 151 4.00 18.42 -17.49
N ALA A 152 3.19 17.54 -18.05
CA ALA A 152 2.75 17.66 -19.45
C ALA A 152 1.99 18.97 -19.69
N ALA A 153 1.19 19.40 -18.71
CA ALA A 153 0.53 20.70 -18.70
C ALA A 153 1.44 21.88 -18.29
N GLN A 154 2.75 21.65 -18.13
CA GLN A 154 3.78 22.62 -17.74
C GLN A 154 3.52 23.29 -16.38
N VAL A 155 2.88 22.57 -15.45
CA VAL A 155 2.65 23.03 -14.08
C VAL A 155 3.75 22.48 -13.17
N GLN A 156 4.29 23.34 -12.28
CA GLN A 156 5.26 22.92 -11.27
C GLN A 156 4.62 21.94 -10.28
N CYS A 157 5.27 20.78 -10.10
CA CYS A 157 4.86 19.78 -9.15
C CYS A 157 6.07 19.10 -8.50
N ASP A 158 5.96 18.87 -7.19
CA ASP A 158 6.92 18.12 -6.39
C ASP A 158 6.19 16.99 -5.66
N PHE A 159 6.83 15.83 -5.54
CA PHE A 159 6.24 14.72 -4.79
C PHE A 159 7.31 13.91 -4.06
N GLU A 160 7.00 13.54 -2.83
CA GLU A 160 7.81 12.67 -1.98
C GLU A 160 7.18 11.28 -1.97
N ASN A 161 7.88 10.25 -2.44
CA ASN A 161 7.35 8.88 -2.41
C ASN A 161 7.04 8.43 -0.97
N ALA A 162 5.94 7.71 -0.79
CA ALA A 162 5.71 6.94 0.42
C ALA A 162 6.80 5.87 0.54
N VAL A 163 7.42 5.79 1.71
CA VAL A 163 8.45 4.81 2.02
C VAL A 163 8.07 4.05 3.27
N ILE A 164 8.16 2.72 3.19
CA ILE A 164 8.02 1.86 4.36
C ILE A 164 9.25 2.06 5.23
N LYS A 165 9.04 2.55 6.45
CA LYS A 165 10.12 2.70 7.43
C LYS A 165 10.44 1.34 8.02
N VAL A 166 11.34 0.62 7.36
CA VAL A 166 11.90 -0.63 7.88
C VAL A 166 13.02 -0.27 8.88
N PRO A 167 13.02 -0.84 10.09
CA PRO A 167 14.09 -0.58 11.06
C PRO A 167 15.44 -0.99 10.47
N THR A 168 16.45 -0.15 10.64
CA THR A 168 17.83 -0.48 10.26
C THR A 168 18.47 -1.35 11.35
N VAL A 169 19.57 -2.03 11.02
CA VAL A 169 20.30 -2.87 11.98
C VAL A 169 20.77 -2.05 13.19
N GLU A 170 21.07 -0.77 12.99
CA GLU A 170 21.48 0.16 14.06
C GLU A 170 20.34 0.49 15.03
N ASP A 171 19.08 0.42 14.55
CA ASP A 171 17.88 0.68 15.36
C ASP A 171 17.45 -0.53 16.21
N LEU A 172 18.09 -1.69 16.02
CA LEU A 172 17.67 -2.97 16.60
C LEU A 172 18.67 -3.42 17.68
N SER A 173 18.18 -3.62 18.90
CA SER A 173 18.98 -4.24 19.97
C SER A 173 19.03 -5.77 19.84
N GLY A 174 18.08 -6.36 19.11
CA GLY A 174 18.04 -7.78 18.80
C GLY A 174 16.86 -8.18 17.90
N ALA A 175 16.74 -9.48 17.62
CA ALA A 175 15.67 -10.03 16.77
C ALA A 175 14.26 -9.83 17.36
N GLU A 176 14.14 -9.65 18.69
CA GLU A 176 12.86 -9.41 19.35
C GLU A 176 12.28 -8.04 19.00
N ASP A 177 13.13 -7.03 18.80
CA ASP A 177 12.69 -5.69 18.36
C ASP A 177 12.13 -5.75 16.95
N LEU A 178 12.77 -6.53 16.06
CA LEU A 178 12.29 -6.75 14.70
C LEU A 178 10.92 -7.43 14.71
N VAL A 179 10.74 -8.47 15.52
CA VAL A 179 9.44 -9.13 15.65
C VAL A 179 8.39 -8.17 16.24
N THR A 180 8.76 -7.38 17.25
CA THR A 180 7.87 -6.36 17.83
C THR A 180 7.42 -5.35 16.79
N LYS A 181 8.32 -4.94 15.88
CA LYS A 181 7.99 -4.05 14.75
C LYS A 181 7.08 -4.72 13.73
N LEU A 182 7.31 -6.00 13.39
CA LEU A 182 6.42 -6.76 12.50
C LEU A 182 5.00 -6.90 13.07
N LEU A 183 4.88 -6.90 14.41
CA LEU A 183 3.60 -7.00 15.14
C LEU A 183 2.93 -5.63 15.39
N GLN A 184 3.51 -4.53 14.93
CA GLN A 184 2.91 -3.19 15.00
C GLN A 184 2.18 -2.86 13.68
N PRO A 185 1.21 -1.92 13.71
CA PRO A 185 0.63 -1.37 12.50
C PRO A 185 1.71 -0.73 11.61
N TRP A 186 1.65 -0.99 10.31
CA TRP A 186 2.57 -0.38 9.36
C TRP A 186 2.06 1.00 8.98
N THR A 187 2.92 2.01 9.06
CA THR A 187 2.58 3.38 8.67
C THR A 187 3.55 3.91 7.62
N SER A 188 3.01 4.61 6.62
CA SER A 188 3.76 5.33 5.60
C SER A 188 3.10 6.67 5.31
N GLU A 189 3.87 7.66 4.87
CA GLU A 189 3.38 8.99 4.53
C GLU A 189 4.03 9.45 3.23
N THR A 190 3.25 10.13 2.40
CA THR A 190 3.70 10.79 1.17
C THR A 190 3.12 12.20 1.12
N LYS A 191 3.83 13.09 0.42
CA LYS A 191 3.40 14.45 0.14
C LYS A 191 3.43 14.69 -1.36
N PHE A 192 2.43 15.40 -1.85
CA PHE A 192 2.33 15.82 -3.23
C PHE A 192 2.00 17.30 -3.26
N GLU A 193 2.78 18.08 -3.98
CA GLU A 193 2.56 19.51 -4.15
C GLU A 193 2.39 19.82 -5.63
N ALA A 194 1.29 20.49 -5.98
CA ALA A 194 1.06 21.01 -7.31
C ALA A 194 0.60 22.46 -7.21
N ALA A 195 1.22 23.31 -8.02
CA ALA A 195 0.85 24.73 -8.12
C ALA A 195 0.78 25.46 -6.76
N SER A 196 1.74 25.16 -5.87
CA SER A 196 1.88 25.70 -4.52
C SER A 196 0.81 25.24 -3.49
N LEU A 197 0.08 24.17 -3.80
CA LEU A 197 -0.85 23.52 -2.89
C LEU A 197 -0.41 22.10 -2.59
N GLY A 198 -0.15 21.83 -1.32
CA GLY A 198 0.34 20.55 -0.81
C GLY A 198 -0.79 19.66 -0.29
N ILE A 199 -0.81 18.43 -0.76
CA ILE A 199 -1.65 17.32 -0.30
C ILE A 199 -0.74 16.32 0.42
N ARG A 200 -1.26 15.72 1.49
CA ARG A 200 -0.55 14.70 2.27
C ARG A 200 -1.40 13.46 2.40
N ILE A 201 -0.81 12.30 2.13
CA ILE A 201 -1.49 11.00 2.22
C ILE A 201 -0.75 10.15 3.25
N GLN A 202 -1.50 9.61 4.20
CA GLN A 202 -1.02 8.68 5.21
C GLN A 202 -1.65 7.32 5.00
N LEU A 203 -0.85 6.27 5.06
CA LEU A 203 -1.24 4.88 4.92
C LEU A 203 -1.03 4.19 6.25
N GLU A 204 -2.03 3.45 6.74
CA GLU A 204 -1.92 2.63 7.94
C GLU A 204 -2.49 1.24 7.68
N THR A 205 -1.69 0.18 7.86
CA THR A 205 -2.16 -1.20 7.79
C THR A 205 -2.19 -1.81 9.19
N THR A 206 -3.39 -2.12 9.68
CA THR A 206 -3.59 -2.61 11.05
C THR A 206 -3.66 -4.13 11.12
N LEU A 207 -3.18 -4.69 12.23
CA LEU A 207 -3.22 -6.14 12.49
C LEU A 207 -4.48 -6.60 13.22
N VAL A 208 -5.31 -5.68 13.73
CA VAL A 208 -6.43 -6.00 14.64
C VAL A 208 -7.78 -5.97 13.91
N THR A 209 -8.74 -5.13 14.30
CA THR A 209 -10.09 -5.11 13.76
C THR A 209 -10.15 -4.43 12.39
N GLY A 210 -10.69 -5.16 11.40
CA GLY A 210 -10.74 -4.71 10.01
C GLY A 210 -9.36 -4.72 9.36
N PHE A 211 -8.84 -5.93 9.11
CA PHE A 211 -7.54 -6.14 8.45
C PHE A 211 -7.57 -5.55 7.03
N CYS A 212 -7.06 -4.33 6.90
CA CYS A 212 -7.02 -3.56 5.66
C CYS A 212 -5.97 -2.45 5.79
N THR A 213 -5.62 -1.85 4.67
CA THR A 213 -4.91 -0.57 4.64
C THR A 213 -5.94 0.56 4.65
N ARG A 214 -5.80 1.46 5.61
CA ARG A 214 -6.57 2.71 5.68
C ARG A 214 -5.73 3.83 5.11
N PHE A 215 -6.37 4.69 4.34
CA PHE A 215 -5.75 5.86 3.75
C PHE A 215 -6.35 7.10 4.38
N THR A 216 -5.51 8.07 4.74
CA THR A 216 -5.95 9.37 5.25
C THR A 216 -5.39 10.45 4.34
N LEU A 217 -6.28 11.18 3.68
CA LEU A 217 -5.95 12.30 2.81
C LEU A 217 -6.13 13.60 3.58
N ASN A 218 -5.06 14.39 3.67
CA ASN A 218 -5.05 15.72 4.25
C ASN A 218 -4.87 16.74 3.12
N THR A 219 -5.91 17.55 2.92
CA THR A 219 -5.90 18.64 1.93
C THR A 219 -5.63 19.98 2.63
N PRO A 220 -5.06 20.97 1.92
CA PRO A 220 -4.70 22.27 2.51
C PRO A 220 -5.94 23.06 2.99
N TYR A 221 -7.13 22.66 2.57
CA TYR A 221 -8.41 23.23 2.96
C TYR A 221 -9.02 22.58 4.22
N SER A 222 -8.17 21.96 5.07
CA SER A 222 -8.52 21.40 6.39
C SER A 222 -9.50 20.21 6.40
N LYS A 223 -9.76 19.57 5.25
CA LYS A 223 -10.57 18.35 5.21
C LYS A 223 -9.65 17.13 5.27
N THR A 224 -9.65 16.47 6.41
CA THR A 224 -9.09 15.12 6.58
C THR A 224 -10.18 14.10 6.23
N THR A 225 -9.93 13.27 5.23
CA THR A 225 -10.84 12.20 4.81
C THR A 225 -10.17 10.86 4.89
N GLN A 226 -10.89 9.86 5.40
CA GLN A 226 -10.41 8.49 5.51
C GLN A 226 -11.07 7.61 4.45
N PHE A 227 -10.28 6.72 3.85
CA PHE A 227 -10.71 5.78 2.83
C PHE A 227 -10.26 4.37 3.19
N ALA A 228 -11.11 3.39 2.88
CA ALA A 228 -10.81 1.96 3.01
C ALA A 228 -10.70 1.27 1.64
N VAL A 229 -11.01 1.98 0.55
CA VAL A 229 -11.04 1.47 -0.83
C VAL A 229 -10.16 2.34 -1.70
N ASP A 230 -9.31 1.71 -2.50
CA ASP A 230 -8.30 2.37 -3.33
C ASP A 230 -8.93 3.34 -4.34
N ASN A 231 -10.02 2.95 -5.02
CA ASN A 231 -10.69 3.80 -6.02
C ASN A 231 -11.25 5.11 -5.44
N GLU A 232 -11.76 5.08 -4.21
CA GLU A 232 -12.24 6.29 -3.54
C GLU A 232 -11.08 7.25 -3.23
N LEU A 233 -9.92 6.71 -2.85
CA LEU A 233 -8.70 7.49 -2.66
C LEU A 233 -8.23 8.12 -3.98
N TRP A 234 -8.18 7.35 -5.07
CA TRP A 234 -7.74 7.87 -6.38
C TRP A 234 -8.62 9.04 -6.83
N ASN A 235 -9.93 8.87 -6.79
CA ASN A 235 -10.88 9.93 -7.12
C ASN A 235 -10.71 11.17 -6.22
N ALA A 236 -10.45 10.97 -4.93
CA ALA A 236 -10.25 12.07 -3.99
C ALA A 236 -8.93 12.81 -4.22
N ILE A 237 -7.86 12.10 -4.56
CA ILE A 237 -6.56 12.70 -4.95
C ILE A 237 -6.75 13.52 -6.23
N ASP A 238 -7.37 12.93 -7.24
CA ASP A 238 -7.58 13.54 -8.55
C ASP A 238 -8.44 14.80 -8.45
N ALA A 239 -9.52 14.74 -7.66
CA ALA A 239 -10.34 15.92 -7.34
C ALA A 239 -9.54 17.00 -6.59
N ALA A 240 -8.74 16.62 -5.58
CA ALA A 240 -7.94 17.57 -4.81
C ALA A 240 -6.88 18.28 -5.69
N VAL A 241 -6.25 17.55 -6.62
CA VAL A 241 -5.30 18.14 -7.57
C VAL A 241 -6.01 19.03 -8.59
N SER A 242 -7.17 18.61 -9.10
CA SER A 242 -8.01 19.43 -10.00
C SER A 242 -8.36 20.77 -9.37
N SER A 243 -8.82 20.76 -8.12
CA SER A 243 -9.15 21.96 -7.36
C SER A 243 -7.94 22.84 -7.09
N ALA A 244 -6.77 22.23 -6.84
CA ALA A 244 -5.53 22.97 -6.65
C ALA A 244 -5.08 23.70 -7.93
N LEU A 245 -5.16 23.03 -9.08
CA LEU A 245 -4.87 23.63 -10.38
C LEU A 245 -5.85 24.76 -10.70
N ALA A 246 -7.15 24.55 -10.49
CA ALA A 246 -8.16 25.58 -10.68
C ALA A 246 -7.94 26.80 -9.77
N ALA A 247 -7.59 26.58 -8.50
CA ALA A 247 -7.25 27.67 -7.59
C ALA A 247 -6.02 28.46 -8.07
N SER A 248 -4.98 27.78 -8.55
CA SER A 248 -3.79 28.43 -9.10
C SER A 248 -4.09 29.26 -10.36
N LEU A 249 -4.94 28.74 -11.26
CA LEU A 249 -5.40 29.48 -12.44
C LEU A 249 -6.17 30.73 -12.07
N ALA A 250 -7.09 30.66 -11.08
CA ALA A 250 -7.83 31.81 -10.60
C ALA A 250 -6.90 32.90 -10.05
N VAL A 251 -5.88 32.52 -9.27
CA VAL A 251 -4.87 33.45 -8.73
C VAL A 251 -4.07 34.12 -9.85
N LYS A 252 -3.68 33.37 -10.89
CA LYS A 252 -2.95 33.93 -12.05
C LYS A 252 -3.81 34.81 -12.94
N ALA A 253 -5.11 34.53 -13.05
CA ALA A 253 -6.06 35.28 -13.87
C ALA A 253 -6.44 36.64 -13.30
N GLY A 254 -6.23 36.86 -11.99
CA GLY A 254 -6.41 38.16 -11.37
C GLY A 254 -7.86 38.54 -11.10
N GLU A 255 -8.16 39.84 -11.13
CA GLU A 255 -9.44 40.38 -10.64
C GLU A 255 -10.67 39.80 -11.37
N GLY A 256 -11.66 39.38 -10.59
CA GLY A 256 -12.95 38.85 -11.07
C GLY A 256 -13.03 37.33 -11.17
N TRP A 257 -11.89 36.61 -11.18
CA TRP A 257 -11.89 35.15 -11.22
C TRP A 257 -12.04 34.53 -9.82
N ARG A 258 -13.00 33.64 -9.68
CA ARG A 258 -13.26 32.87 -8.46
C ARG A 258 -13.20 31.38 -8.76
N CYS A 259 -12.65 30.62 -7.82
CA CYS A 259 -12.58 29.16 -7.93
C CYS A 259 -13.54 28.52 -6.91
N ASN A 260 -14.51 27.75 -7.41
CA ASN A 260 -15.24 26.79 -6.61
C ASN A 260 -14.41 25.51 -6.47
N GLN A 261 -13.77 25.40 -5.31
CA GLN A 261 -12.86 24.31 -4.97
C GLN A 261 -13.51 22.92 -4.92
N ARG A 262 -14.85 22.82 -4.81
CA ARG A 262 -15.51 21.50 -4.78
C ARG A 262 -15.62 20.86 -6.15
N GLU A 263 -15.69 21.69 -7.18
CA GLU A 263 -15.96 21.28 -8.57
C GLU A 263 -14.77 21.57 -9.48
N ALA A 264 -13.65 22.08 -8.92
CA ALA A 264 -12.50 22.58 -9.67
C ALA A 264 -12.93 23.54 -10.80
N PHE A 265 -13.91 24.39 -10.47
CA PHE A 265 -14.61 25.25 -11.40
C PHE A 265 -14.18 26.70 -11.22
N LEU A 266 -13.90 27.38 -12.33
CA LEU A 266 -13.56 28.79 -12.37
C LEU A 266 -14.70 29.57 -13.01
N GLU A 267 -15.08 30.68 -12.38
CA GLU A 267 -16.04 31.62 -12.91
C GLU A 267 -15.55 33.06 -12.79
N ASN A 268 -15.91 33.87 -13.78
CA ASN A 268 -15.79 35.31 -13.73
C ASN A 268 -17.13 35.95 -14.05
N GLU A 269 -17.81 36.48 -13.03
CA GLU A 269 -19.13 37.09 -13.18
C GLU A 269 -19.12 38.35 -14.06
N ALA A 270 -18.00 39.09 -14.07
CA ALA A 270 -17.88 40.34 -14.82
C ALA A 270 -17.60 40.12 -16.31
N ALA A 271 -16.78 39.11 -16.64
CA ALA A 271 -16.42 38.75 -18.01
C ALA A 271 -17.32 37.65 -18.60
N GLY A 272 -18.14 36.99 -17.77
CA GLY A 272 -18.99 35.86 -18.17
C GLY A 272 -18.24 34.54 -18.42
N GLY A 273 -16.93 34.48 -18.18
CA GLY A 273 -16.10 33.30 -18.47
C GLY A 273 -16.29 32.16 -17.46
N LYS A 274 -16.34 30.92 -17.95
CA LYS A 274 -16.45 29.70 -17.17
C LYS A 274 -15.46 28.64 -17.66
N ALA A 275 -14.77 27.98 -16.73
CA ALA A 275 -13.85 26.90 -17.05
C ALA A 275 -13.83 25.80 -15.97
N TRP A 276 -13.61 24.55 -16.38
CA TRP A 276 -13.46 23.41 -15.48
C TRP A 276 -12.12 22.73 -15.70
N VAL A 277 -11.45 22.39 -14.60
CA VAL A 277 -10.25 21.57 -14.61
C VAL A 277 -10.62 20.19 -14.09
N SER A 278 -10.27 19.14 -14.81
CA SER A 278 -10.43 17.76 -14.32
C SER A 278 -9.17 16.95 -14.60
N VAL A 279 -8.66 16.31 -13.55
CA VAL A 279 -7.56 15.34 -13.59
C VAL A 279 -8.17 13.96 -13.39
N ASP A 280 -7.74 13.00 -14.21
CA ASP A 280 -8.01 11.57 -14.04
C ASP A 280 -6.68 10.83 -14.19
N GLY A 281 -6.07 10.48 -13.06
CA GLY A 281 -4.80 9.75 -13.02
C GLY A 281 -4.94 8.29 -13.45
N GLY A 282 -6.14 7.72 -13.32
CA GLY A 282 -6.46 6.36 -13.75
C GLY A 282 -6.44 6.24 -15.27
N ALA A 283 -7.21 7.11 -15.93
CA ALA A 283 -7.25 7.24 -17.39
C ALA A 283 -5.96 7.88 -17.96
N GLY A 284 -5.23 8.64 -17.14
CA GLY A 284 -4.03 9.35 -17.56
C GLY A 284 -4.39 10.55 -18.45
N ILE A 285 -5.41 11.32 -18.04
CA ILE A 285 -5.93 12.47 -18.77
C ILE A 285 -6.06 13.67 -17.82
N LEU A 286 -5.59 14.83 -18.24
CA LEU A 286 -5.89 16.12 -17.65
C LEU A 286 -6.68 16.93 -18.67
N THR A 287 -7.78 17.55 -18.28
CA THR A 287 -8.66 18.30 -19.16
C THR A 287 -8.89 19.71 -18.63
N LEU A 288 -8.90 20.67 -19.55
CA LEU A 288 -9.41 22.01 -19.33
C LEU A 288 -10.54 22.26 -20.32
N SER A 289 -11.74 22.51 -19.81
CA SER A 289 -12.92 22.77 -20.63
C SER A 289 -13.49 24.16 -20.35
N GLY A 290 -13.95 24.83 -21.40
CA GLY A 290 -14.61 26.14 -21.32
C GLY A 290 -16.12 26.04 -21.36
N GLN A 291 -16.78 27.19 -21.35
CA GLN A 291 -18.24 27.30 -21.44
C GLN A 291 -18.81 26.73 -22.74
N GLU A 292 -18.07 26.80 -23.85
CA GLU A 292 -18.45 26.22 -25.14
C GLU A 292 -17.95 24.77 -25.21
N GLN A 293 -18.85 23.84 -25.55
CA GLN A 293 -18.55 22.40 -25.60
C GLN A 293 -17.40 22.02 -26.56
N ASP A 294 -17.05 22.88 -27.51
CA ASP A 294 -15.96 22.68 -28.48
C ASP A 294 -14.58 23.16 -27.98
N LYS A 295 -14.51 23.93 -26.88
CA LYS A 295 -13.24 24.40 -26.31
C LYS A 295 -12.80 23.51 -25.16
N CYS A 296 -12.48 22.26 -25.48
CA CYS A 296 -11.86 21.31 -24.55
C CYS A 296 -10.46 20.97 -25.02
N VAL A 297 -9.49 21.07 -24.12
CA VAL A 297 -8.10 20.70 -24.39
C VAL A 297 -7.63 19.69 -23.36
N GLU A 298 -6.96 18.66 -23.84
CA GLU A 298 -6.55 17.52 -23.04
C GLU A 298 -5.04 17.29 -23.11
N TRP A 299 -4.47 16.91 -21.96
CA TRP A 299 -3.13 16.37 -21.85
C TRP A 299 -3.24 14.91 -21.50
N ARG A 300 -2.61 14.05 -22.31
CA ARG A 300 -2.72 12.59 -22.19
C ARG A 300 -1.35 11.97 -22.00
N LEU A 301 -1.24 10.98 -21.10
CA LEU A 301 0.00 10.20 -20.95
C LEU A 301 0.23 9.25 -22.13
N LYS A 302 -0.81 8.90 -22.87
CA LYS A 302 -0.76 8.04 -24.06
C LYS A 302 -1.56 8.66 -25.20
N GLY A 303 -0.95 8.73 -26.38
CA GLY A 303 -1.57 9.28 -27.58
C GLY A 303 -1.23 10.75 -27.80
N GLU A 304 -2.07 11.44 -28.58
CA GLU A 304 -1.93 12.88 -28.84
C GLU A 304 -2.26 13.67 -27.57
N SER A 305 -1.35 14.58 -27.20
CA SER A 305 -1.47 15.45 -26.02
C SER A 305 -1.27 16.89 -26.46
N ALA A 306 -1.96 17.82 -25.80
CA ALA A 306 -1.69 19.24 -25.99
C ALA A 306 -0.21 19.54 -25.67
N GLN A 307 0.42 20.34 -26.54
CA GLN A 307 1.81 20.81 -26.36
C GLN A 307 1.89 22.16 -25.63
N LYS A 308 0.76 22.85 -25.51
CA LYS A 308 0.64 24.16 -24.84
C LYS A 308 0.59 23.99 -23.32
N SER A 309 1.02 25.01 -22.60
CA SER A 309 0.89 25.07 -21.15
C SER A 309 -0.57 25.21 -20.73
N LEU A 310 -0.91 24.76 -19.51
CA LEU A 310 -2.24 24.94 -18.92
C LEU A 310 -2.70 26.41 -18.96
N TRP A 311 -1.76 27.33 -18.77
CA TRP A 311 -2.04 28.76 -18.73
C TRP A 311 -2.36 29.34 -20.11
N GLU A 312 -1.59 28.98 -21.14
CA GLU A 312 -1.86 29.41 -22.52
C GLU A 312 -3.23 28.91 -22.99
N VAL A 313 -3.53 27.64 -22.69
CA VAL A 313 -4.81 27.03 -23.01
C VAL A 313 -5.96 27.70 -22.27
N PHE A 314 -5.78 28.07 -21.01
CA PHE A 314 -6.80 28.80 -20.25
C PHE A 314 -7.17 30.13 -20.93
N GLY A 315 -6.19 30.87 -21.45
CA GLY A 315 -6.44 32.08 -22.23
C GLY A 315 -7.29 31.83 -23.48
N GLU A 316 -6.99 30.77 -24.23
CA GLU A 316 -7.70 30.38 -25.47
C GLU A 316 -9.12 29.86 -25.22
N VAL A 317 -9.33 29.17 -24.11
CA VAL A 317 -10.63 28.57 -23.76
C VAL A 317 -11.64 29.62 -23.30
N ILE A 318 -11.16 30.75 -22.78
CA ILE A 318 -11.99 31.81 -22.20
C ILE A 318 -12.21 33.00 -23.15
N CYS A 319 -11.27 33.26 -24.08
CA CYS A 319 -11.43 34.26 -25.15
C CYS A 319 -12.29 33.71 -26.29
#